data_AF-A0A931TSU7-F1
#
_entry.id   AF-A0A931TSU7-F1
#
_cell.length_a   1.000
_cell.length_b   1.000
_cell.length_c   1.000
_cell.angle_alpha   90.00
_cell.angle_beta   90.00
_cell.angle_gamma   90.00
#
_symmetry.space_group_name_H-M   'P 1'
#
loop_
_entity.id
_entity.type
_entity.pdbx_description
1 polymer ?
#
loop_
_entity_poly.entity_id
_entity_poly.type
_entity_poly.pdbx_seq_one_letter_code
_entity_poly.pdbx_strand_id
1 'polypeptide(L)'
;MKFFFCTLVLLSLSSISYTQKELVRILFVLDASNSMNADWGNGQTRIEAAKEILVKHVDSLVNIPNLEIALRVYGHQSPITATYQDCNDTKLEIPFDKNNYLAVKNKIKTIKAKGTTPIARSLEAAADDFPDQNARNIIILITDGIEACDNDPCLIAKKIKDKNINITPFVIGLGLDLSYLEKFKCIGSFQEAETKDAFKNVLKSVINKALVNTTAQININDLNKNPKETDVSMILYQAGTKNIIYTFVHTMNRYGHPDTLVINPDLTYDLEVHTIPKIEKKNIRLLKNTHNVIEIDGPQGFIRTRFSNATKDYPIEVRIMQEGKENTLHVQKMNSTEKYLIGKYKAEVLSLPRIYTEVEVSQSSTSNIDIPAPGLLMFKSGKYVVAQVFTKKSEADKWEWVYNLESNVKSGYLSLLPGLYKIIYRPKPFTSTSYTFEKEFRIQSNKTVTVHL
;
A
#
# COMPACT_ATOMS: atom_id res chain seq x y z
N MET A 1 -66.97 45.24 -23.61
CA MET A 1 -65.70 45.37 -24.33
C MET A 1 -64.69 44.42 -23.67
N LYS A 2 -64.26 43.38 -24.39
CA LYS A 2 -63.37 42.31 -23.91
C LYS A 2 -61.98 42.89 -23.66
N PHE A 3 -61.35 42.62 -22.51
CA PHE A 3 -59.91 42.77 -22.36
C PHE A 3 -59.29 41.50 -21.81
N PHE A 4 -58.17 41.17 -22.43
CA PHE A 4 -57.57 39.87 -22.66
C PHE A 4 -56.72 39.44 -21.46
N PHE A 5 -56.92 38.21 -20.97
CA PHE A 5 -56.06 37.59 -19.95
C PHE A 5 -54.80 37.08 -20.66
N CYS A 6 -53.66 37.76 -20.51
CA CYS A 6 -52.39 37.36 -21.10
C CYS A 6 -51.62 36.48 -20.09
N THR A 7 -51.76 35.17 -20.23
CA THR A 7 -50.97 34.17 -19.48
C THR A 7 -49.52 34.20 -19.95
N LEU A 8 -48.63 34.75 -19.13
CA LEU A 8 -47.18 34.74 -19.34
C LEU A 8 -46.63 33.34 -18.96
N VAL A 9 -46.40 32.50 -19.96
CA VAL A 9 -45.70 31.21 -19.79
C VAL A 9 -44.21 31.48 -19.68
N LEU A 10 -43.67 31.40 -18.45
CA LEU A 10 -42.21 31.37 -18.22
C LEU A 10 -41.65 30.02 -18.70
N LEU A 11 -41.09 29.98 -19.90
CA LEU A 11 -40.17 28.91 -20.30
C LEU A 11 -38.86 29.07 -19.54
N SER A 12 -38.63 28.23 -18.53
CA SER A 12 -37.31 28.02 -17.95
C SER A 12 -36.42 27.32 -18.97
N LEU A 13 -35.58 28.08 -19.69
CA LEU A 13 -34.44 27.52 -20.42
C LEU A 13 -33.44 26.98 -19.42
N SER A 14 -33.48 25.68 -19.19
CA SER A 14 -32.41 24.94 -18.53
C SER A 14 -31.17 25.00 -19.43
N SER A 15 -30.26 25.94 -19.16
CA SER A 15 -28.92 25.92 -19.75
C SER A 15 -28.23 24.65 -19.26
N ILE A 16 -28.13 23.64 -20.14
CA ILE A 16 -27.25 22.50 -19.94
C ILE A 16 -25.84 23.08 -20.05
N SER A 17 -25.25 23.46 -18.92
CA SER A 17 -23.81 23.73 -18.85
C SER A 17 -23.11 22.40 -19.08
N TYR A 18 -22.80 22.11 -20.34
CA TYR A 18 -21.78 21.13 -20.68
C TYR A 18 -20.49 21.62 -20.04
N THR A 19 -20.05 20.96 -18.97
CA THR A 19 -18.69 21.14 -18.45
C THR A 19 -17.74 20.72 -19.58
N GLN A 20 -17.21 21.70 -20.31
CA GLN A 20 -16.22 21.45 -21.34
C GLN A 20 -14.99 20.86 -20.63
N LYS A 21 -14.58 19.64 -21.01
CA LYS A 21 -13.34 19.03 -20.49
C LYS A 21 -12.21 20.03 -20.73
N GLU A 22 -11.56 20.48 -19.66
CA GLU A 22 -10.42 21.39 -19.71
C GLU A 22 -9.33 20.82 -20.63
N LEU A 23 -8.79 21.65 -21.52
CA LEU A 23 -7.70 21.26 -22.42
C LEU A 23 -6.44 20.98 -21.57
N VAL A 24 -5.82 19.84 -21.80
CA VAL A 24 -4.53 19.48 -21.19
C VAL A 24 -3.45 19.56 -22.26
N ARG A 25 -2.33 20.21 -21.95
CA ARG A 25 -1.16 20.32 -22.83
C ARG A 25 0.04 19.68 -22.17
N ILE A 26 0.62 18.66 -22.81
CA ILE A 26 1.84 17.98 -22.31
C ILE A 26 3.01 18.30 -23.23
N LEU A 27 3.99 19.05 -22.73
CA LEU A 27 5.28 19.26 -23.38
C LEU A 27 6.28 18.21 -22.87
N PHE A 28 6.69 17.29 -23.74
CA PHE A 28 7.82 16.41 -23.45
C PHE A 28 9.13 17.15 -23.68
N VAL A 29 10.00 17.18 -22.68
CA VAL A 29 11.37 17.70 -22.77
C VAL A 29 12.31 16.51 -22.65
N LEU A 30 12.90 16.12 -23.78
CA LEU A 30 13.76 14.95 -23.87
C LEU A 30 15.24 15.35 -23.85
N ASP A 31 15.99 14.77 -22.92
CA ASP A 31 17.44 14.79 -22.89
C ASP A 31 18.03 13.96 -24.04
N ALA A 32 18.86 14.59 -24.85
CA ALA A 32 19.69 13.95 -25.85
C ALA A 32 21.16 14.39 -25.71
N SER A 33 21.60 14.68 -24.50
CA SER A 33 23.01 14.91 -24.18
C SER A 33 23.84 13.63 -24.33
N ASN A 34 25.16 13.75 -24.43
CA ASN A 34 26.05 12.62 -24.67
C ASN A 34 25.99 11.54 -23.56
N SER A 35 25.64 11.89 -22.31
CA SER A 35 25.48 10.92 -21.22
C SER A 35 24.41 9.87 -21.52
N MET A 36 23.37 10.24 -22.27
CA MET A 36 22.28 9.35 -22.66
C MET A 36 22.72 8.19 -23.59
N ASN A 37 23.95 8.21 -24.10
CA ASN A 37 24.55 7.10 -24.83
C ASN A 37 25.09 5.99 -23.90
N ALA A 38 25.05 6.17 -22.58
CA ALA A 38 25.45 5.13 -21.63
C ALA A 38 24.53 3.91 -21.73
N ASP A 39 25.12 2.73 -21.53
CA ASP A 39 24.39 1.47 -21.46
C ASP A 39 23.42 1.46 -20.28
N TRP A 40 22.24 0.92 -20.51
CA TRP A 40 21.17 0.84 -19.52
C TRP A 40 20.61 -0.58 -19.41
N GLY A 41 21.52 -1.55 -19.48
CA GLY A 41 21.22 -2.98 -19.41
C GLY A 41 20.78 -3.57 -20.74
N ASN A 42 21.06 -4.86 -20.91
CA ASN A 42 20.70 -5.65 -22.09
C ASN A 42 21.29 -5.12 -23.42
N GLY A 43 22.39 -4.36 -23.36
CA GLY A 43 23.06 -3.81 -24.55
C GLY A 43 22.30 -2.67 -25.24
N GLN A 44 21.37 -2.02 -24.54
CA GLN A 44 20.59 -0.89 -25.04
C GLN A 44 20.98 0.39 -24.29
N THR A 45 21.15 1.50 -25.00
CA THR A 45 21.46 2.81 -24.40
C THR A 45 20.23 3.46 -23.76
N ARG A 46 20.44 4.40 -22.82
CA ARG A 46 19.35 5.18 -22.20
C ARG A 46 18.49 5.91 -23.23
N ILE A 47 19.11 6.54 -24.23
CA ILE A 47 18.37 7.25 -25.29
C ILE A 47 17.51 6.30 -26.13
N GLU A 48 17.99 5.09 -26.44
CA GLU A 48 17.21 4.12 -27.21
C GLU A 48 15.99 3.63 -26.43
N ALA A 49 16.17 3.30 -25.16
CA ALA A 49 15.08 2.88 -24.29
C ALA A 49 14.06 4.03 -24.07
N ALA A 50 14.55 5.26 -23.85
CA ALA A 50 13.72 6.45 -23.71
C ALA A 50 12.85 6.68 -24.95
N LYS A 51 13.45 6.63 -26.15
CA LYS A 51 12.76 6.76 -27.44
C LYS A 51 11.70 5.67 -27.62
N GLU A 52 12.04 4.42 -27.36
CA GLU A 52 11.11 3.29 -27.53
C GLU A 52 9.87 3.44 -26.63
N ILE A 53 10.09 3.74 -25.35
CA ILE A 53 9.02 3.86 -24.37
C ILE A 53 8.17 5.11 -24.64
N LEU A 54 8.80 6.25 -24.97
CA LEU A 54 8.06 7.46 -25.32
C LEU A 54 7.18 7.27 -26.55
N VAL A 55 7.68 6.62 -27.60
CA VAL A 55 6.88 6.32 -28.80
C VAL A 55 5.65 5.46 -28.45
N LYS A 56 5.81 4.44 -27.61
CA LYS A 56 4.69 3.60 -27.14
C LYS A 56 3.69 4.38 -26.29
N HIS A 57 4.15 5.34 -25.48
CA HIS A 57 3.26 6.16 -24.66
C HIS A 57 2.50 7.18 -25.50
N VAL A 58 3.14 7.84 -26.46
CA VAL A 58 2.48 8.77 -27.41
C VAL A 58 1.34 8.05 -28.15
N ASP A 59 1.51 6.77 -28.49
CA ASP A 59 0.42 5.95 -29.06
C ASP A 59 -0.79 5.80 -28.14
N SER A 60 -0.58 5.71 -26.83
CA SER A 60 -1.67 5.59 -25.87
C SER A 60 -2.43 6.91 -25.65
N LEU A 61 -1.83 8.04 -26.03
CA LEU A 61 -2.41 9.38 -25.87
C LEU A 61 -3.36 9.79 -27.00
N VAL A 62 -3.29 9.15 -28.17
CA VAL A 62 -4.01 9.55 -29.40
C VAL A 62 -5.52 9.68 -29.20
N ASN A 63 -6.11 8.79 -28.40
CA ASN A 63 -7.57 8.72 -28.21
C ASN A 63 -8.06 9.51 -26.98
N ILE A 64 -7.19 10.29 -26.33
CA ILE A 64 -7.55 11.08 -25.16
C ILE A 64 -8.16 12.41 -25.65
N PRO A 65 -9.45 12.69 -25.36
CA PRO A 65 -10.08 13.92 -25.80
C PRO A 65 -9.49 15.12 -25.06
N ASN A 66 -9.37 16.26 -25.77
CA ASN A 66 -8.86 17.53 -25.24
C ASN A 66 -7.44 17.42 -24.67
N LEU A 67 -6.58 16.68 -25.36
CA LEU A 67 -5.15 16.59 -25.11
C LEU A 67 -4.37 17.09 -26.33
N GLU A 68 -3.43 18.00 -26.09
CA GLU A 68 -2.41 18.43 -27.06
C GLU A 68 -1.03 18.08 -26.51
N ILE A 69 -0.11 17.68 -27.39
CA ILE A 69 1.26 17.36 -27.00
C ILE A 69 2.28 18.13 -27.84
N ALA A 70 3.47 18.31 -27.31
CA ALA A 70 4.61 18.92 -27.98
C ALA A 70 5.91 18.22 -27.58
N LEU A 71 6.98 18.46 -28.36
CA LEU A 71 8.29 17.89 -28.12
C LEU A 71 9.38 18.94 -28.22
N ARG A 72 10.06 19.19 -27.10
CA ARG A 72 11.33 19.89 -27.03
C ARG A 72 12.44 18.90 -26.75
N VAL A 73 13.60 19.13 -27.35
CA VAL A 73 14.78 18.29 -27.19
C VAL A 73 15.98 19.19 -26.93
N TYR A 74 16.89 18.77 -26.06
CA TYR A 74 18.15 19.46 -25.82
C TYR A 74 19.34 18.52 -25.97
N GLY A 75 20.50 19.08 -26.33
CA GLY A 75 21.74 18.33 -26.53
C GLY A 75 21.79 17.50 -27.83
N HIS A 76 20.82 17.62 -28.74
CA HIS A 76 20.80 16.81 -29.99
C HIS A 76 21.38 17.55 -31.21
N GLN A 77 21.59 18.86 -31.13
CA GLN A 77 22.01 19.68 -32.27
C GLN A 77 23.53 19.66 -32.44
N SER A 78 24.26 19.88 -31.35
CA SER A 78 25.70 20.14 -31.33
C SER A 78 26.44 19.03 -30.58
N PRO A 79 27.51 18.42 -31.14
CA PRO A 79 28.30 17.44 -30.41
C PRO A 79 29.14 18.11 -29.31
N ILE A 80 29.23 17.47 -28.15
CA ILE A 80 30.14 17.90 -27.08
C ILE A 80 31.58 17.43 -27.39
N THR A 81 32.57 18.30 -27.18
CA THR A 81 33.99 17.95 -27.27
C THR A 81 34.76 18.50 -26.08
N ALA A 82 36.02 18.10 -25.91
CA ALA A 82 36.86 18.58 -24.80
C ALA A 82 37.05 20.11 -24.75
N THR A 83 36.83 20.81 -25.87
CA THR A 83 37.00 22.26 -25.98
C THR A 83 35.71 23.00 -26.33
N TYR A 84 34.58 22.30 -26.48
CA TYR A 84 33.33 22.89 -26.93
C TYR A 84 32.11 22.29 -26.22
N GLN A 85 31.31 23.18 -25.67
CA GLN A 85 30.07 22.89 -24.95
C GLN A 85 29.01 23.92 -25.39
N ASP A 86 27.91 23.43 -25.97
CA ASP A 86 26.81 24.27 -26.44
C ASP A 86 25.70 24.35 -25.38
N CYS A 87 25.81 25.33 -24.48
CA CYS A 87 24.80 25.59 -23.47
C CYS A 87 23.52 26.24 -24.02
N ASN A 88 23.40 26.45 -25.34
CA ASN A 88 22.19 26.94 -26.01
C ASN A 88 21.46 25.85 -26.80
N ASP A 89 21.97 24.60 -26.79
CA ASP A 89 21.39 23.47 -27.52
C ASP A 89 20.06 23.01 -26.90
N THR A 90 18.98 23.73 -27.20
CA THR A 90 17.61 23.39 -26.84
C THR A 90 16.64 23.88 -27.91
N LYS A 91 15.77 23.01 -28.39
CA LYS A 91 14.87 23.33 -29.50
C LYS A 91 13.51 22.68 -29.35
N LEU A 92 12.46 23.47 -29.59
CA LEU A 92 11.12 22.97 -29.85
C LEU A 92 11.11 22.31 -31.23
N GLU A 93 11.11 20.99 -31.24
CA GLU A 93 11.15 20.22 -32.48
C GLU A 93 9.77 20.02 -33.08
N ILE A 94 8.75 19.85 -32.23
CA ILE A 94 7.35 19.76 -32.63
C ILE A 94 6.53 20.66 -31.70
N PRO A 95 5.93 21.75 -32.22
CA PRO A 95 5.05 22.61 -31.43
C PRO A 95 3.71 21.93 -31.13
N PHE A 96 2.96 22.50 -30.19
CA PHE A 96 1.59 22.07 -29.89
C PHE A 96 0.70 22.22 -31.12
N ASP A 97 0.02 21.13 -31.48
CA ASP A 97 -0.99 21.15 -32.54
C ASP A 97 -1.96 19.98 -32.32
N LYS A 98 -3.16 20.09 -32.90
CA LYS A 98 -4.15 19.02 -32.88
C LYS A 98 -3.65 17.86 -33.72
N ASN A 99 -3.69 16.66 -33.15
CA ASN A 99 -3.32 15.40 -33.85
C ASN A 99 -1.86 15.31 -34.33
N ASN A 100 -0.91 16.04 -33.73
CA ASN A 100 0.51 15.95 -34.09
C ASN A 100 1.25 14.70 -33.54
N TYR A 101 0.53 13.74 -32.93
CA TYR A 101 1.08 12.53 -32.34
C TYR A 101 2.04 11.77 -33.27
N LEU A 102 1.67 11.63 -34.55
CA LEU A 102 2.52 10.95 -35.54
C LEU A 102 3.83 11.71 -35.82
N ALA A 103 3.76 13.04 -35.89
CA ALA A 103 4.93 13.89 -36.10
C ALA A 103 5.89 13.81 -34.92
N VAL A 104 5.35 13.85 -33.69
CA VAL A 104 6.11 13.64 -32.45
C VAL A 104 6.81 12.28 -32.47
N LYS A 105 6.09 11.19 -32.76
CA LYS A 105 6.67 9.84 -32.84
C LYS A 105 7.80 9.75 -33.85
N ASN A 106 7.59 10.28 -35.05
CA ASN A 106 8.58 10.23 -36.12
C ASN A 106 9.82 11.04 -35.75
N LYS A 107 9.63 12.22 -35.16
CA LYS A 107 10.75 13.03 -34.69
C LYS A 107 11.55 12.31 -33.61
N ILE A 108 10.90 11.74 -32.58
CA ILE A 108 11.57 11.01 -31.50
C ILE A 108 12.50 9.92 -32.06
N LYS A 109 12.04 9.14 -33.04
CA LYS A 109 12.83 8.08 -33.68
C LYS A 109 14.12 8.59 -34.32
N THR A 110 14.16 9.83 -34.80
CA THR A 110 15.34 10.43 -35.48
C THR A 110 16.38 11.04 -34.52
N ILE A 111 16.02 11.26 -33.25
CA ILE A 111 16.90 11.93 -32.28
C ILE A 111 18.13 11.06 -31.99
N LYS A 112 19.29 11.71 -31.93
CA LYS A 112 20.57 11.13 -31.53
C LYS A 112 21.13 11.93 -30.36
N ALA A 113 21.70 11.23 -29.39
CA ALA A 113 22.34 11.85 -28.24
C ALA A 113 23.75 12.35 -28.61
N LYS A 114 24.05 13.64 -28.45
CA LYS A 114 25.32 14.24 -28.95
C LYS A 114 26.00 15.22 -28.00
N GLY A 115 25.22 16.04 -27.31
CA GLY A 115 25.64 17.35 -26.83
C GLY A 115 25.67 17.47 -25.32
N THR A 116 25.54 18.69 -24.83
CA THR A 116 25.57 19.03 -23.40
C THR A 116 24.17 19.04 -22.79
N THR A 117 24.06 19.20 -21.47
CA THR A 117 22.82 19.11 -20.67
C THR A 117 22.38 20.49 -20.12
N PRO A 118 21.80 21.39 -20.94
CA PRO A 118 21.30 22.70 -20.50
C PRO A 118 19.85 22.62 -19.97
N ILE A 119 19.63 22.03 -18.80
CA ILE A 119 18.28 21.79 -18.23
C ILE A 119 17.58 23.10 -17.90
N ALA A 120 18.26 24.02 -17.20
CA ALA A 120 17.70 25.30 -16.77
C ALA A 120 17.22 26.14 -17.95
N ARG A 121 18.05 26.26 -19.01
CA ARG A 121 17.66 26.99 -20.22
C ARG A 121 16.55 26.27 -20.99
N SER A 122 16.56 24.94 -21.01
CA SER A 122 15.49 24.16 -21.66
C SER A 122 14.16 24.29 -20.93
N LEU A 123 14.16 24.33 -19.60
CA LEU A 123 12.96 24.55 -18.80
C LEU A 123 12.42 25.98 -18.95
N GLU A 124 13.31 26.98 -19.02
CA GLU A 124 12.92 28.35 -19.30
C GLU A 124 12.24 28.48 -20.66
N ALA A 125 12.88 27.96 -21.72
CA ALA A 125 12.31 27.97 -23.06
C ALA A 125 11.02 27.12 -23.18
N ALA A 126 10.94 26.00 -22.45
CA ALA A 126 9.75 25.15 -22.40
C ALA A 126 8.52 25.87 -21.83
N ALA A 127 8.72 26.80 -20.89
CA ALA A 127 7.63 27.58 -20.34
C ALA A 127 7.00 28.53 -21.37
N ASP A 128 7.81 29.02 -22.31
CA ASP A 128 7.37 29.94 -23.38
C ASP A 128 6.81 29.20 -24.63
N ASP A 129 6.94 27.87 -24.69
CA ASP A 129 6.41 27.07 -25.82
C ASP A 129 4.89 26.82 -25.74
N PHE A 130 4.26 27.09 -24.60
CA PHE A 130 2.82 26.91 -24.43
C PHE A 130 2.04 28.05 -25.12
N PRO A 131 1.03 27.76 -25.96
CA PRO A 131 0.31 28.79 -26.72
C PRO A 131 -0.42 29.82 -25.85
N ASP A 132 -0.95 29.36 -24.71
CA ASP A 132 -1.68 30.18 -23.74
C ASP A 132 -1.69 29.52 -22.36
N GLN A 133 -2.23 30.23 -21.37
CA GLN A 133 -2.35 29.76 -19.98
C GLN A 133 -3.77 29.28 -19.63
N ASN A 134 -4.68 29.21 -20.61
CA ASN A 134 -6.08 28.84 -20.41
C ASN A 134 -6.30 27.31 -20.39
N ALA A 135 -5.22 26.55 -20.54
CA ALA A 135 -5.18 25.11 -20.48
C ALA A 135 -4.31 24.65 -19.29
N ARG A 136 -4.48 23.39 -18.90
CA ARG A 136 -3.58 22.75 -17.94
C ARG A 136 -2.28 22.38 -18.65
N ASN A 137 -1.22 23.16 -18.39
CA ASN A 137 0.07 23.01 -19.05
C ASN A 137 1.01 22.13 -18.21
N ILE A 138 1.68 21.18 -18.82
CA ILE A 138 2.47 20.18 -18.09
C ILE A 138 3.78 19.96 -18.83
N ILE A 139 4.89 20.03 -18.09
CA ILE A 139 6.21 19.73 -18.62
C ILE A 139 6.62 18.37 -18.06
N ILE A 140 7.00 17.44 -18.93
CA ILE A 140 7.59 16.15 -18.52
C ILE A 140 9.04 16.17 -19.00
N LEU A 141 9.96 16.41 -18.07
CA LEU A 141 11.40 16.36 -18.28
C LEU A 141 11.90 14.93 -18.08
N ILE A 142 12.62 14.41 -19.07
CA ILE A 142 13.20 13.07 -19.05
C ILE A 142 14.70 13.24 -19.26
N THR A 143 15.49 12.92 -18.24
CA THR A 143 16.94 13.19 -18.19
C THR A 143 17.70 12.10 -17.45
N ASP A 144 18.94 11.85 -17.83
CA ASP A 144 19.88 10.97 -17.13
C ASP A 144 21.01 11.72 -16.42
N GLY A 145 20.97 13.05 -16.45
CA GLY A 145 22.09 13.90 -16.08
C GLY A 145 21.72 15.01 -15.11
N ILE A 146 22.75 15.63 -14.55
CA ILE A 146 22.66 16.91 -13.85
C ILE A 146 22.89 18.05 -14.84
N GLU A 147 22.44 19.24 -14.47
CA GLU A 147 22.78 20.47 -15.18
C GLU A 147 24.30 20.55 -15.38
N ALA A 148 24.73 20.70 -16.64
CA ALA A 148 26.13 20.83 -17.00
C ALA A 148 26.55 22.27 -17.33
N CYS A 149 25.61 23.23 -17.31
CA CYS A 149 25.84 24.65 -17.60
C CYS A 149 25.63 25.53 -16.34
N ASP A 150 26.01 26.80 -16.42
CA ASP A 150 26.08 27.70 -15.24
C ASP A 150 24.73 28.24 -14.71
N ASN A 151 23.60 27.70 -15.16
CA ASN A 151 22.27 28.17 -14.76
C ASN A 151 21.63 27.22 -13.74
N ASP A 152 21.14 27.75 -12.61
CA ASP A 152 20.46 26.94 -11.60
C ASP A 152 19.01 26.56 -12.04
N PRO A 153 18.70 25.27 -12.27
CA PRO A 153 17.36 24.82 -12.64
C PRO A 153 16.29 25.15 -11.59
N CYS A 154 16.66 25.20 -10.31
CA CYS A 154 15.75 25.54 -9.22
C CYS A 154 15.25 26.98 -9.30
N LEU A 155 16.16 27.92 -9.64
CA LEU A 155 15.80 29.33 -9.80
C LEU A 155 14.82 29.51 -10.96
N ILE A 156 15.04 28.81 -12.08
CA ILE A 156 14.14 28.85 -13.22
C ILE A 156 12.78 28.24 -12.88
N ALA A 157 12.74 27.07 -12.25
CA ALA A 157 11.49 26.45 -11.86
C ALA A 157 10.68 27.31 -10.87
N LYS A 158 11.37 28.01 -9.96
CA LYS A 158 10.73 28.99 -9.07
C LYS A 158 10.15 30.16 -9.87
N LYS A 159 10.90 30.74 -10.82
CA LYS A 159 10.39 31.80 -11.71
C LYS A 159 9.15 31.36 -12.50
N ILE A 160 9.12 30.11 -12.99
CA ILE A 160 7.96 29.55 -13.71
C ILE A 160 6.73 29.46 -12.79
N LYS A 161 6.90 29.00 -11.54
CA LYS A 161 5.83 28.97 -10.54
C LYS A 161 5.36 30.36 -10.15
N ASP A 162 6.29 31.29 -9.92
CA ASP A 162 5.99 32.67 -9.50
C ASP A 162 5.26 33.48 -10.59
N LYS A 163 5.46 33.14 -11.87
CA LYS A 163 4.70 33.70 -12.99
C LYS A 163 3.23 33.22 -13.03
N ASN A 164 2.79 32.44 -12.03
CA ASN A 164 1.43 31.89 -11.88
C ASN A 164 0.96 31.09 -13.12
N ILE A 165 1.92 30.52 -13.85
CA ILE A 165 1.63 29.69 -15.02
C ILE A 165 1.22 28.32 -14.49
N ASN A 166 0.11 27.77 -14.98
CA ASN A 166 -0.38 26.42 -14.65
C ASN A 166 0.54 25.32 -15.23
N ILE A 167 1.85 25.39 -14.96
CA ILE A 167 2.88 24.47 -15.42
C ILE A 167 3.28 23.56 -14.26
N THR A 168 3.02 22.27 -14.40
CA THR A 168 3.52 21.25 -13.46
C THR A 168 4.68 20.49 -14.11
N PRO A 169 5.93 20.71 -13.66
CA PRO A 169 7.06 19.92 -14.16
C PRO A 169 7.15 18.58 -13.42
N PHE A 170 7.30 17.50 -14.19
CA PHE A 170 7.67 16.17 -13.71
C PHE A 170 9.06 15.85 -14.21
N VAL A 171 9.92 15.33 -13.33
CA VAL A 171 11.29 14.95 -13.69
C VAL A 171 11.41 13.44 -13.56
N ILE A 172 11.82 12.79 -14.65
CA ILE A 172 12.08 11.35 -14.67
C ILE A 172 13.57 11.13 -14.89
N GLY A 173 14.25 10.67 -13.83
CA GLY A 173 15.68 10.34 -13.83
C GLY A 173 15.93 8.95 -14.38
N LEU A 174 16.86 8.81 -15.34
CA LEU A 174 17.25 7.51 -15.91
C LEU A 174 18.58 7.02 -15.32
N GLY A 175 18.52 6.23 -14.25
CA GLY A 175 19.71 5.70 -13.56
C GLY A 175 20.62 6.79 -12.98
N LEU A 176 20.02 7.77 -12.29
CA LEU A 176 20.70 8.87 -11.60
C LEU A 176 21.03 8.47 -10.16
N ASP A 177 22.19 8.87 -9.63
CA ASP A 177 22.52 8.62 -8.22
C ASP A 177 21.53 9.36 -7.28
N LEU A 178 21.07 8.66 -6.23
CA LEU A 178 20.15 9.17 -5.20
C LEU A 178 20.63 10.48 -4.53
N SER A 179 21.94 10.73 -4.52
CA SER A 179 22.52 12.00 -4.03
C SER A 179 22.07 13.23 -4.83
N TYR A 180 21.58 13.05 -6.06
CA TYR A 180 21.07 14.15 -6.89
C TYR A 180 19.58 14.45 -6.68
N LEU A 181 18.85 13.63 -5.91
CA LEU A 181 17.44 13.84 -5.61
C LEU A 181 17.16 15.24 -5.05
N GLU A 182 18.01 15.73 -4.14
CA GLU A 182 17.83 17.05 -3.51
C GLU A 182 17.90 18.20 -4.53
N LYS A 183 18.69 18.05 -5.60
CA LYS A 183 18.87 19.10 -6.62
C LYS A 183 17.66 19.26 -7.54
N PHE A 184 16.82 18.24 -7.67
CA PHE A 184 15.64 18.28 -8.55
C PHE A 184 14.31 18.49 -7.82
N LYS A 185 14.28 18.36 -6.49
CA LYS A 185 13.07 18.58 -5.66
C LYS A 185 12.44 19.96 -5.86
N CYS A 186 13.25 20.97 -6.12
CA CYS A 186 12.80 22.35 -6.33
C CYS A 186 11.97 22.50 -7.63
N ILE A 187 12.27 21.69 -8.65
CA ILE A 187 11.66 21.79 -9.97
C ILE A 187 10.21 21.33 -9.89
N GLY A 188 10.00 20.10 -9.43
CA GLY A 188 8.67 19.51 -9.28
C GLY A 188 8.70 18.09 -8.72
N SER A 189 7.73 17.26 -9.13
CA SER A 189 7.68 15.86 -8.71
C SER A 189 8.77 15.07 -9.44
N PHE A 190 9.80 14.65 -8.70
CA PHE A 190 10.86 13.79 -9.20
C PHE A 190 10.53 12.31 -8.98
N GLN A 191 10.77 11.47 -9.99
CA GLN A 191 10.71 10.01 -9.88
C GLN A 191 11.92 9.41 -10.60
N GLU A 192 12.57 8.44 -9.98
CA GLU A 192 13.70 7.74 -10.56
C GLU A 192 13.28 6.44 -11.23
N ALA A 193 13.95 6.10 -12.32
CA ALA A 193 13.85 4.81 -12.96
C ALA A 193 15.25 4.22 -13.19
N GLU A 194 15.58 3.17 -12.44
CA GLU A 194 16.86 2.46 -12.58
C GLU A 194 16.88 1.52 -13.79
N THR A 195 15.71 1.05 -14.24
CA THR A 195 15.57 0.09 -15.33
C THR A 195 14.56 0.56 -16.37
N LYS A 196 14.64 0.00 -17.58
CA LYS A 196 13.67 0.24 -18.66
C LYS A 196 12.22 -0.02 -18.24
N ASP A 197 11.97 -1.11 -17.51
CA ASP A 197 10.62 -1.43 -17.02
C ASP A 197 10.14 -0.46 -15.93
N ALA A 198 11.05 -0.04 -15.03
CA ALA A 198 10.75 1.02 -14.08
C ALA A 198 10.37 2.32 -14.79
N PHE A 199 11.10 2.71 -15.84
CA PHE A 199 10.80 3.91 -16.61
C PHE A 199 9.45 3.84 -17.31
N LYS A 200 9.12 2.69 -17.91
CA LYS A 200 7.81 2.46 -18.51
C LYS A 200 6.68 2.70 -17.50
N ASN A 201 6.83 2.21 -16.27
CA ASN A 201 5.83 2.36 -15.22
C ASN A 201 5.77 3.78 -14.65
N VAL A 202 6.93 4.40 -14.41
CA VAL A 202 7.04 5.79 -13.92
C VAL A 202 6.41 6.76 -14.92
N LEU A 203 6.75 6.67 -16.21
CA LEU A 203 6.19 7.53 -17.24
C LEU A 203 4.67 7.35 -17.36
N LYS A 204 4.16 6.11 -17.28
CA LYS A 204 2.71 5.84 -17.23
C LYS A 204 2.04 6.55 -16.05
N SER A 205 2.64 6.44 -14.86
CA SER A 205 2.15 7.07 -13.63
C SER A 205 2.14 8.59 -13.74
N VAL A 206 3.23 9.19 -14.23
CA VAL A 206 3.36 10.64 -14.44
C VAL A 206 2.31 11.15 -15.42
N ILE A 207 2.14 10.50 -16.57
CA ILE A 207 1.11 10.87 -17.57
C ILE A 207 -0.29 10.78 -16.96
N ASN A 208 -0.60 9.72 -16.21
CA ASN A 208 -1.89 9.60 -15.55
C ASN A 208 -2.14 10.72 -14.52
N LYS A 209 -1.12 11.06 -13.71
CA LYS A 209 -1.19 12.20 -12.77
C LYS A 209 -1.35 13.54 -13.50
N ALA A 210 -0.69 13.68 -14.64
CA ALA A 210 -0.81 14.83 -15.51
C ALA A 210 -2.23 15.00 -16.06
N LEU A 211 -2.89 13.89 -16.41
CA LEU A 211 -4.26 13.89 -16.93
C LEU A 211 -5.33 14.02 -15.84
N VAL A 212 -5.08 13.56 -14.61
CA VAL A 212 -6.07 13.51 -13.52
C VAL A 212 -5.69 14.49 -12.41
N ASN A 213 -6.47 15.55 -12.21
CA ASN A 213 -6.28 16.50 -11.10
C ASN A 213 -7.04 16.09 -9.82
N THR A 214 -7.59 14.88 -9.80
CA THR A 214 -8.37 14.39 -8.66
C THR A 214 -7.45 13.64 -7.73
N THR A 215 -7.32 14.15 -6.51
CA THR A 215 -6.63 13.47 -5.44
C THR A 215 -7.64 13.04 -4.39
N ALA A 216 -7.27 12.05 -3.58
CA ALA A 216 -8.04 11.63 -2.44
C ALA A 216 -7.10 11.30 -1.28
N GLN A 217 -7.49 11.64 -0.07
CA GLN A 217 -6.93 11.03 1.13
C GLN A 217 -8.00 10.14 1.77
N ILE A 218 -7.56 9.04 2.38
CA ILE A 218 -8.45 8.16 3.14
C ILE A 218 -8.12 8.39 4.60
N ASN A 219 -9.10 8.86 5.36
CA ASN A 219 -8.98 9.12 6.79
C ASN A 219 -9.51 7.90 7.54
N ILE A 220 -8.62 7.17 8.22
CA ILE A 220 -9.02 6.14 9.17
C ILE A 220 -9.03 6.75 10.56
N ASN A 221 -10.23 6.94 11.10
CA ASN A 221 -10.46 7.72 12.30
C ASN A 221 -10.36 6.87 13.57
N ASP A 222 -9.72 7.46 14.58
CA ASP A 222 -9.74 6.99 15.96
C ASP A 222 -11.09 7.29 16.64
N LEU A 223 -11.23 6.89 17.90
CA LEU A 223 -12.46 7.08 18.68
C LEU A 223 -12.85 8.56 18.82
N ASN A 224 -11.89 9.48 18.73
CA ASN A 224 -12.05 10.92 18.84
C ASN A 224 -12.21 11.62 17.48
N LYS A 225 -12.40 10.86 16.39
CA LYS A 225 -12.49 11.36 15.00
C LYS A 225 -11.22 12.01 14.46
N ASN A 226 -10.05 11.66 15.00
CA ASN A 226 -8.79 12.07 14.41
C ASN A 226 -8.30 11.01 13.40
N PRO A 227 -7.81 11.41 12.22
CA PRO A 227 -7.33 10.49 11.19
C PRO A 227 -5.92 10.00 11.51
N LYS A 228 -5.79 9.18 12.56
CA LYS A 228 -4.51 8.73 13.12
C LYS A 228 -4.24 7.25 12.92
N GLU A 229 -5.25 6.47 12.55
CA GLU A 229 -5.08 5.05 12.33
C GLU A 229 -4.41 4.80 10.98
N THR A 230 -3.43 3.91 10.95
CA THR A 230 -2.57 3.67 9.78
C THR A 230 -1.97 2.26 9.80
N ASP A 231 -1.14 1.96 8.81
CA ASP A 231 -0.36 0.73 8.63
C ASP A 231 -1.25 -0.49 8.41
N VAL A 232 -2.34 -0.27 7.68
CA VAL A 232 -3.32 -1.28 7.31
C VAL A 232 -3.51 -1.31 5.80
N SER A 233 -3.62 -2.51 5.25
CA SER A 233 -3.91 -2.70 3.83
C SER A 233 -5.33 -2.25 3.50
N MET A 234 -5.47 -1.57 2.36
CA MET A 234 -6.73 -1.08 1.81
C MET A 234 -6.89 -1.55 0.38
N ILE A 235 -8.09 -1.95 0.02
CA ILE A 235 -8.45 -2.33 -1.35
C ILE A 235 -9.64 -1.48 -1.79
N LEU A 236 -9.53 -0.85 -2.96
CA LEU A 236 -10.64 -0.18 -3.61
C LEU A 236 -11.13 -1.01 -4.79
N TYR A 237 -12.36 -1.48 -4.68
CA TYR A 237 -13.09 -2.16 -5.74
C TYR A 237 -13.91 -1.17 -6.55
N GLN A 238 -14.19 -1.49 -7.81
CA GLN A 238 -15.28 -0.84 -8.52
C GLN A 238 -16.60 -1.20 -7.84
N ALA A 239 -17.39 -0.19 -7.46
CA ALA A 239 -18.56 -0.36 -6.61
C ALA A 239 -19.55 -1.40 -7.14
N GLY A 240 -20.02 -2.27 -6.25
CA GLY A 240 -20.94 -3.36 -6.56
C GLY A 240 -20.31 -4.54 -7.31
N THR A 241 -18.99 -4.55 -7.53
CA THR A 241 -18.27 -5.62 -8.22
C THR A 241 -17.13 -6.18 -7.36
N LYS A 242 -16.48 -7.25 -7.83
CA LYS A 242 -15.23 -7.78 -7.25
C LYS A 242 -13.97 -7.32 -8.00
N ASN A 243 -14.12 -6.36 -8.91
CA ASN A 243 -13.00 -5.86 -9.72
C ASN A 243 -12.14 -4.91 -8.88
N ILE A 244 -10.90 -5.31 -8.60
CA ILE A 244 -9.93 -4.50 -7.83
C ILE A 244 -9.37 -3.42 -8.74
N ILE A 245 -9.47 -2.16 -8.31
CA ILE A 245 -8.90 -1.02 -9.03
C ILE A 245 -7.59 -0.58 -8.38
N TYR A 246 -7.55 -0.52 -7.05
CA TYR A 246 -6.35 -0.12 -6.31
C TYR A 246 -6.13 -0.97 -5.07
N THR A 247 -4.86 -1.13 -4.72
CA THR A 247 -4.42 -1.75 -3.47
C THR A 247 -3.34 -0.84 -2.87
N PHE A 248 -3.52 -0.44 -1.62
CA PHE A 248 -2.60 0.43 -0.90
C PHE A 248 -2.34 -0.11 0.50
N VAL A 249 -1.21 0.27 1.09
CA VAL A 249 -1.05 0.24 2.54
C VAL A 249 -1.23 1.67 3.02
N HIS A 250 -2.17 1.89 3.94
CA HIS A 250 -2.40 3.21 4.50
C HIS A 250 -1.15 3.69 5.24
N THR A 251 -0.74 4.93 4.97
CA THR A 251 0.40 5.58 5.64
C THR A 251 0.15 7.07 5.85
N MET A 252 0.99 7.69 6.66
CA MET A 252 0.99 9.14 6.89
C MET A 252 2.10 9.81 6.09
N ASN A 253 1.85 11.02 5.60
CA ASN A 253 2.87 11.85 4.99
C ASN A 253 3.79 12.49 6.06
N ARG A 254 4.84 13.18 5.61
CA ARG A 254 5.84 13.85 6.47
C ARG A 254 5.28 14.91 7.43
N TYR A 255 4.04 15.34 7.25
CA TYR A 255 3.36 16.31 8.11
C TYR A 255 2.41 15.64 9.12
N GLY A 256 2.34 14.30 9.13
CA GLY A 256 1.48 13.54 10.04
C GLY A 256 0.01 13.47 9.60
N HIS A 257 -0.29 13.75 8.33
CA HIS A 257 -1.62 13.58 7.74
C HIS A 257 -1.67 12.31 6.88
N PRO A 258 -2.84 11.70 6.66
CA PRO A 258 -2.97 10.60 5.71
C PRO A 258 -2.42 10.95 4.33
N ASP A 259 -1.78 9.97 3.68
CA ASP A 259 -1.14 10.19 2.39
C ASP A 259 -2.15 10.56 1.28
N THR A 260 -1.67 11.32 0.30
CA THR A 260 -2.49 11.82 -0.82
C THR A 260 -2.39 10.88 -2.01
N LEU A 261 -3.49 10.22 -2.33
CA LEU A 261 -3.65 9.28 -3.42
C LEU A 261 -4.15 9.99 -4.68
N VAL A 262 -3.74 9.50 -5.86
CA VAL A 262 -4.30 9.94 -7.15
C VAL A 262 -5.22 8.83 -7.65
N ILE A 263 -6.52 9.11 -7.69
CA ILE A 263 -7.58 8.12 -7.94
C ILE A 263 -8.45 8.62 -9.10
N ASN A 264 -8.87 7.71 -9.98
CA ASN A 264 -9.75 8.04 -11.10
C ASN A 264 -11.16 8.46 -10.59
N PRO A 265 -11.60 9.70 -10.81
CA PRO A 265 -12.90 10.14 -10.32
C PRO A 265 -14.10 9.69 -11.16
N ASP A 266 -13.88 9.05 -12.31
CA ASP A 266 -14.95 8.58 -13.20
C ASP A 266 -15.63 7.31 -12.67
N LEU A 267 -15.01 6.64 -11.69
CA LEU A 267 -15.52 5.42 -11.07
C LEU A 267 -16.15 5.72 -9.71
N THR A 268 -17.05 4.83 -9.31
CA THR A 268 -17.54 4.73 -7.92
C THR A 268 -16.83 3.54 -7.26
N TYR A 269 -16.46 3.68 -5.99
CA TYR A 269 -15.62 2.70 -5.29
C TYR A 269 -16.30 2.09 -4.06
N ASP A 270 -15.99 0.82 -3.80
CA ASP A 270 -16.16 0.21 -2.48
C ASP A 270 -14.77 0.02 -1.86
N LEU A 271 -14.55 0.59 -0.68
CA LEU A 271 -13.32 0.50 0.09
C LEU A 271 -13.42 -0.63 1.11
N GLU A 272 -12.45 -1.53 1.13
CA GLU A 272 -12.21 -2.51 2.19
C GLU A 272 -10.90 -2.18 2.90
N VAL A 273 -10.94 -2.08 4.23
CA VAL A 273 -9.76 -1.87 5.08
C VAL A 273 -9.57 -3.12 5.94
N HIS A 274 -8.39 -3.73 5.84
CA HIS A 274 -8.07 -5.01 6.44
C HIS A 274 -7.68 -4.92 7.92
N THR A 275 -8.50 -4.23 8.72
CA THR A 275 -8.44 -4.29 10.19
C THR A 275 -8.94 -5.65 10.70
N ILE A 276 -8.85 -5.90 12.01
CA ILE A 276 -9.40 -7.11 12.65
C ILE A 276 -10.50 -6.70 13.66
N PRO A 277 -11.80 -6.91 13.36
CA PRO A 277 -12.38 -7.35 12.08
C PRO A 277 -12.24 -6.31 10.98
N LYS A 278 -12.45 -6.74 9.73
CA LYS A 278 -12.41 -5.84 8.57
C LYS A 278 -13.55 -4.82 8.60
N ILE A 279 -13.29 -3.64 8.04
CA ILE A 279 -14.28 -2.57 7.85
C ILE A 279 -14.41 -2.23 6.37
N GLU A 280 -15.61 -1.82 5.98
CA GLU A 280 -15.95 -1.52 4.59
C GLU A 280 -16.72 -0.21 4.48
N LYS A 281 -16.47 0.54 3.41
CA LYS A 281 -17.27 1.72 3.03
C LYS A 281 -17.63 1.65 1.57
N LYS A 282 -18.94 1.65 1.28
CA LYS A 282 -19.47 1.43 -0.07
C LYS A 282 -19.87 2.72 -0.76
N ASN A 283 -19.94 2.67 -2.10
CA ASN A 283 -20.47 3.72 -2.95
C ASN A 283 -19.74 5.08 -2.83
N ILE A 284 -18.43 5.06 -2.70
CA ILE A 284 -17.59 6.26 -2.64
C ILE A 284 -17.51 6.90 -4.03
N ARG A 285 -17.93 8.17 -4.13
CA ARG A 285 -17.85 8.98 -5.34
C ARG A 285 -16.86 10.12 -5.12
N LEU A 286 -16.01 10.37 -6.11
CA LEU A 286 -15.04 11.45 -6.05
C LEU A 286 -15.48 12.64 -6.91
N LEU A 287 -15.25 13.84 -6.41
CA LEU A 287 -15.41 15.09 -7.13
C LEU A 287 -14.19 15.31 -8.02
N LYS A 288 -14.44 15.43 -9.33
CA LYS A 288 -13.39 15.63 -10.33
C LYS A 288 -12.63 16.93 -10.06
N ASN A 289 -11.32 16.91 -10.31
CA ASN A 289 -10.40 18.04 -10.24
C ASN A 289 -10.34 18.72 -8.86
N THR A 290 -10.61 17.96 -7.81
CA THR A 290 -10.52 18.45 -6.43
C THR A 290 -9.78 17.44 -5.55
N HIS A 291 -9.35 17.89 -4.37
CA HIS A 291 -8.89 17.01 -3.32
C HIS A 291 -10.09 16.46 -2.55
N ASN A 292 -10.21 15.13 -2.53
CA ASN A 292 -11.30 14.41 -1.89
C ASN A 292 -10.85 13.85 -0.54
N VAL A 293 -11.77 13.76 0.41
CA VAL A 293 -11.53 13.14 1.71
C VAL A 293 -12.51 11.99 1.90
N ILE A 294 -12.00 10.78 2.10
CA ILE A 294 -12.78 9.58 2.34
C ILE A 294 -12.66 9.23 3.82
N GLU A 295 -13.72 9.47 4.58
CA GLU A 295 -13.75 9.19 6.03
C GLU A 295 -14.19 7.75 6.32
N ILE A 296 -13.49 7.02 7.18
CA ILE A 296 -13.93 5.73 7.73
C ILE A 296 -13.49 5.59 9.19
N ASP A 297 -14.37 5.10 10.05
CA ASP A 297 -14.04 4.88 11.45
C ASP A 297 -13.40 3.50 11.64
N GLY A 298 -12.20 3.48 12.22
CA GLY A 298 -11.47 2.25 12.50
C GLY A 298 -10.64 2.35 13.78
N PRO A 299 -11.25 2.72 14.92
CA PRO A 299 -10.52 2.91 16.16
C PRO A 299 -9.95 1.57 16.64
N GLN A 300 -8.67 1.57 17.01
CA GLN A 300 -7.95 0.33 17.27
C GLN A 300 -7.17 0.34 18.59
N GLY A 301 -6.93 -0.85 19.12
CA GLY A 301 -6.00 -1.14 20.20
C GLY A 301 -5.28 -2.45 19.93
N PHE A 302 -4.62 -2.99 20.95
CA PHE A 302 -3.80 -4.19 20.81
C PHE A 302 -4.23 -5.29 21.77
N ILE A 303 -4.20 -6.53 21.30
CA ILE A 303 -4.21 -7.70 22.17
C ILE A 303 -2.81 -8.29 22.16
N ARG A 304 -2.21 -8.39 23.35
CA ARG A 304 -0.92 -9.03 23.55
C ARG A 304 -1.13 -10.34 24.29
N THR A 305 -0.71 -11.44 23.68
CA THR A 305 -0.70 -12.76 24.30
C THR A 305 0.68 -12.98 24.92
N ARG A 306 0.76 -13.48 26.16
CA ARG A 306 2.05 -13.78 26.78
C ARG A 306 1.97 -14.91 27.81
N PHE A 307 3.11 -15.58 27.99
CA PHE A 307 3.32 -16.40 29.17
C PHE A 307 3.79 -15.55 30.35
N SER A 308 3.26 -15.82 31.54
CA SER A 308 3.66 -15.13 32.77
C SER A 308 5.08 -15.48 33.23
N ASN A 309 5.56 -16.68 32.89
CA ASN A 309 6.79 -17.24 33.46
C ASN A 309 7.51 -18.24 32.52
N ALA A 310 7.39 -18.09 31.20
CA ALA A 310 8.03 -19.02 30.26
C ALA A 310 9.55 -18.85 30.23
N THR A 311 10.28 -19.97 30.23
CA THR A 311 11.75 -20.00 30.06
C THR A 311 12.18 -20.49 28.68
N LYS A 312 11.22 -20.85 27.82
CA LYS A 312 11.41 -21.33 26.46
C LYS A 312 10.17 -21.03 25.64
N ASP A 313 10.25 -21.24 24.33
CA ASP A 313 9.10 -21.09 23.44
C ASP A 313 8.14 -22.27 23.52
N TYR A 314 6.85 -21.98 23.37
CA TYR A 314 5.77 -22.96 23.37
C TYR A 314 4.81 -22.62 22.23
N PRO A 315 4.60 -23.53 21.26
CA PRO A 315 3.77 -23.27 20.09
C PRO A 315 2.28 -23.38 20.45
N ILE A 316 1.79 -22.45 21.27
CA ILE A 316 0.39 -22.31 21.62
C ILE A 316 -0.20 -21.19 20.79
N GLU A 317 -1.39 -21.43 20.25
CA GLU A 317 -2.17 -20.44 19.54
C GLU A 317 -3.39 -20.02 20.38
N VAL A 318 -3.85 -18.81 20.14
CA VAL A 318 -5.01 -18.21 20.79
C VAL A 318 -6.02 -17.87 19.72
N ARG A 319 -7.16 -18.53 19.79
CA ARG A 319 -8.30 -18.27 18.93
C ARG A 319 -9.09 -17.10 19.50
N ILE A 320 -9.18 -16.01 18.75
CA ILE A 320 -9.92 -14.80 19.12
C ILE A 320 -11.28 -14.80 18.39
N MET A 321 -12.33 -14.47 19.14
CA MET A 321 -13.71 -14.36 18.68
C MET A 321 -14.28 -13.03 19.15
N GLN A 322 -15.11 -12.39 18.34
CA GLN A 322 -15.81 -11.18 18.75
C GLN A 322 -16.94 -11.53 19.72
N GLU A 323 -17.22 -10.67 20.70
CA GLU A 323 -18.33 -10.87 21.65
C GLU A 323 -19.64 -11.20 20.91
N GLY A 324 -20.34 -12.23 21.38
CA GLY A 324 -21.59 -12.72 20.78
C GLY A 324 -21.44 -13.50 19.47
N LYS A 325 -20.22 -13.71 18.95
CA LYS A 325 -19.98 -14.52 17.75
C LYS A 325 -19.20 -15.80 18.10
N GLU A 326 -19.64 -16.93 17.54
CA GLU A 326 -18.96 -18.21 17.73
C GLU A 326 -17.85 -18.48 16.69
N ASN A 327 -17.88 -17.75 15.57
CA ASN A 327 -16.90 -17.91 14.51
C ASN A 327 -15.53 -17.38 14.94
N THR A 328 -14.47 -18.10 14.54
CA THR A 328 -13.10 -17.61 14.69
C THR A 328 -12.94 -16.31 13.92
N LEU A 329 -12.58 -15.25 14.62
CA LEU A 329 -12.21 -13.99 14.00
C LEU A 329 -10.74 -14.02 13.55
N HIS A 330 -9.86 -14.48 14.44
CA HIS A 330 -8.42 -14.51 14.21
C HIS A 330 -7.75 -15.61 15.05
N VAL A 331 -6.62 -16.13 14.56
CA VAL A 331 -5.77 -17.07 15.33
C VAL A 331 -4.43 -16.39 15.54
N GLN A 332 -4.20 -15.96 16.78
CA GLN A 332 -2.99 -15.25 17.18
C GLN A 332 -1.99 -16.22 17.81
N LYS A 333 -0.71 -16.09 17.46
CA LYS A 333 0.34 -16.86 18.14
C LYS A 333 0.52 -16.38 19.58
N MET A 334 0.90 -17.27 20.49
CA MET A 334 1.34 -16.84 21.82
C MET A 334 2.61 -15.99 21.72
N ASN A 335 2.82 -15.08 22.68
CA ASN A 335 3.93 -14.11 22.70
C ASN A 335 3.92 -13.11 21.53
N SER A 336 2.77 -12.86 20.90
CA SER A 336 2.64 -11.84 19.86
C SER A 336 1.73 -10.68 20.32
N THR A 337 1.84 -9.55 19.62
CA THR A 337 0.93 -8.41 19.78
C THR A 337 0.31 -8.13 18.43
N GLU A 338 -1.01 -8.13 18.37
CA GLU A 338 -1.77 -7.88 17.14
C GLU A 338 -2.75 -6.74 17.37
N LYS A 339 -3.07 -6.02 16.29
CA LYS A 339 -3.93 -4.84 16.32
C LYS A 339 -5.38 -5.24 16.00
N TYR A 340 -6.31 -4.82 16.83
CA TYR A 340 -7.74 -5.11 16.71
C TYR A 340 -8.54 -3.82 16.80
N LEU A 341 -9.74 -3.82 16.20
CA LEU A 341 -10.70 -2.75 16.49
C LEU A 341 -11.06 -2.74 17.97
N ILE A 342 -11.50 -1.59 18.47
CA ILE A 342 -12.06 -1.48 19.82
C ILE A 342 -13.28 -2.39 19.96
N GLY A 343 -13.38 -3.08 21.09
CA GLY A 343 -14.50 -3.95 21.39
C GLY A 343 -14.18 -5.04 22.40
N LYS A 344 -15.18 -5.86 22.71
CA LYS A 344 -15.04 -7.03 23.57
C LYS A 344 -14.83 -8.29 22.73
N TYR A 345 -13.93 -9.14 23.21
CA TYR A 345 -13.52 -10.36 22.54
C TYR A 345 -13.44 -11.51 23.54
N LYS A 346 -13.70 -12.71 23.03
CA LYS A 346 -13.46 -13.98 23.72
C LYS A 346 -12.22 -14.63 23.13
N ALA A 347 -11.33 -15.06 24.00
CA ALA A 347 -10.11 -15.75 23.64
C ALA A 347 -10.15 -17.19 24.15
N GLU A 348 -9.98 -18.14 23.24
CA GLU A 348 -9.77 -19.55 23.53
C GLU A 348 -8.30 -19.87 23.32
N VAL A 349 -7.57 -20.11 24.41
CA VAL A 349 -6.17 -20.53 24.35
C VAL A 349 -6.13 -22.03 24.10
N LEU A 350 -5.48 -22.43 23.00
CA LEU A 350 -5.40 -23.82 22.54
C LEU A 350 -4.35 -24.63 23.33
N SER A 351 -4.39 -24.48 24.65
CA SER A 351 -3.61 -25.23 25.63
C SER A 351 -4.36 -26.47 26.12
N LEU A 352 -3.69 -27.30 26.94
CA LEU A 352 -4.31 -28.42 27.65
C LEU A 352 -4.21 -28.22 29.18
N PRO A 353 -5.33 -28.11 29.91
CA PRO A 353 -6.69 -27.89 29.39
C PRO A 353 -6.81 -26.55 28.64
N ARG A 354 -7.89 -26.40 27.87
CA ARG A 354 -8.21 -25.14 27.18
C ARG A 354 -8.56 -24.06 28.20
N ILE A 355 -8.11 -22.84 27.96
CA ILE A 355 -8.50 -21.66 28.73
C ILE A 355 -9.44 -20.80 27.88
N TYR A 356 -10.51 -20.31 28.48
CA TYR A 356 -11.38 -19.29 27.90
C TYR A 356 -11.27 -18.04 28.76
N THR A 357 -11.02 -16.89 28.14
CA THR A 357 -10.98 -15.59 28.82
C THR A 357 -11.64 -14.53 27.95
N GLU A 358 -12.16 -13.49 28.60
CA GLU A 358 -12.63 -12.29 27.93
C GLU A 358 -11.51 -11.24 27.92
N VAL A 359 -11.48 -10.43 26.87
CA VAL A 359 -10.53 -9.32 26.73
C VAL A 359 -11.25 -8.15 26.06
N GLU A 360 -11.08 -6.96 26.63
CA GLU A 360 -11.63 -5.71 26.08
C GLU A 360 -10.50 -4.89 25.49
N VAL A 361 -10.63 -4.50 24.22
CA VAL A 361 -9.68 -3.66 23.49
C VAL A 361 -10.14 -2.22 23.57
N SER A 362 -9.29 -1.34 24.10
CA SER A 362 -9.54 0.10 24.20
C SER A 362 -8.58 0.89 23.30
N GLN A 363 -8.97 2.11 22.92
CA GLN A 363 -8.24 2.99 21.99
C GLN A 363 -6.76 3.10 22.35
N SER A 364 -5.88 2.80 21.40
CA SER A 364 -4.42 2.96 21.51
C SER A 364 -3.79 2.30 22.73
N SER A 365 -4.48 1.32 23.33
CA SER A 365 -4.05 0.61 24.53
C SER A 365 -3.76 -0.86 24.23
N THR A 366 -2.97 -1.51 25.09
CA THR A 366 -2.66 -2.94 24.97
C THR A 366 -3.31 -3.71 26.10
N SER A 367 -4.21 -4.62 25.73
CA SER A 367 -4.85 -5.56 26.63
C SER A 367 -4.09 -6.89 26.61
N ASN A 368 -3.78 -7.42 27.79
CA ASN A 368 -2.95 -8.62 27.90
C ASN A 368 -3.81 -9.86 28.17
N ILE A 369 -3.46 -10.97 27.51
CA ILE A 369 -3.92 -12.32 27.85
C ILE A 369 -2.72 -13.06 28.44
N ASP A 370 -2.79 -13.29 29.75
CA ASP A 370 -1.71 -13.86 30.54
C ASP A 370 -2.04 -15.30 30.91
N ILE A 371 -1.18 -16.23 30.50
CA ILE A 371 -1.29 -17.62 30.93
C ILE A 371 0.01 -18.12 31.54
N PRO A 372 -0.05 -19.11 32.45
CA PRO A 372 1.17 -19.75 32.94
C PRO A 372 1.84 -20.56 31.83
N ALA A 373 3.17 -20.62 31.86
CA ALA A 373 3.91 -21.49 30.96
C ALA A 373 3.58 -22.97 31.23
N PRO A 374 3.40 -23.80 30.19
CA PRO A 374 3.16 -25.22 30.35
C PRO A 374 4.34 -25.96 31.01
N GLY A 375 4.02 -27.05 31.69
CA GLY A 375 4.97 -28.12 32.01
C GLY A 375 4.86 -29.28 31.02
N LEU A 376 5.79 -30.22 31.12
CA LEU A 376 5.84 -31.39 30.25
C LEU A 376 5.56 -32.67 31.05
N LEU A 377 4.53 -33.40 30.70
CA LEU A 377 4.33 -34.77 31.15
C LEU A 377 5.11 -35.71 30.22
N MET A 378 6.00 -36.52 30.79
CA MET A 378 6.60 -37.67 30.12
C MET A 378 5.98 -38.94 30.71
N PHE A 379 5.32 -39.76 29.91
CA PHE A 379 4.83 -41.07 30.36
C PHE A 379 5.69 -42.20 29.80
N LYS A 380 5.83 -43.29 30.56
CA LYS A 380 6.55 -44.50 30.16
C LYS A 380 5.83 -45.74 30.66
N SER A 381 5.67 -46.74 29.82
CA SER A 381 4.98 -48.00 30.13
C SER A 381 5.74 -49.19 29.56
N GLY A 382 5.74 -50.32 30.27
CA GLY A 382 6.28 -51.59 29.75
C GLY A 382 5.41 -52.21 28.65
N LYS A 383 4.10 -51.96 28.70
CA LYS A 383 3.09 -52.50 27.76
C LYS A 383 2.37 -51.35 27.04
N TYR A 384 1.72 -51.62 25.93
CA TYR A 384 0.76 -50.67 25.37
C TYR A 384 -0.38 -50.45 26.36
N VAL A 385 -0.83 -49.21 26.53
CA VAL A 385 -1.88 -48.84 27.49
C VAL A 385 -3.01 -48.11 26.78
N VAL A 386 -4.23 -48.28 27.28
CA VAL A 386 -5.33 -47.36 26.99
C VAL A 386 -5.40 -46.42 28.18
N ALA A 387 -5.21 -45.13 27.97
CA ALA A 387 -5.06 -44.17 29.05
C ALA A 387 -5.70 -42.82 28.72
N GLN A 388 -6.28 -42.19 29.75
CA GLN A 388 -6.88 -40.86 29.67
C GLN A 388 -6.35 -39.99 30.80
N VAL A 389 -6.14 -38.71 30.50
CA VAL A 389 -5.67 -37.68 31.44
C VAL A 389 -6.86 -36.81 31.84
N PHE A 390 -6.98 -36.60 33.15
CA PHE A 390 -8.00 -35.76 33.77
C PHE A 390 -7.33 -34.66 34.61
N THR A 391 -7.99 -33.52 34.75
CA THR A 391 -7.58 -32.42 35.63
C THR A 391 -8.69 -32.07 36.61
N LYS A 392 -8.32 -31.43 37.72
CA LYS A 392 -9.26 -30.96 38.74
C LYS A 392 -9.27 -29.44 38.71
N LYS A 393 -10.43 -28.83 38.42
CA LYS A 393 -10.59 -27.38 38.55
C LYS A 393 -10.73 -27.03 40.02
N SER A 394 -10.08 -25.95 40.45
CA SER A 394 -9.96 -25.54 41.87
C SER A 394 -11.30 -25.35 42.60
N GLU A 395 -12.40 -25.17 41.89
CA GLU A 395 -13.72 -24.82 42.43
C GLU A 395 -14.72 -26.00 42.50
N ALA A 396 -14.41 -27.14 41.87
CA ALA A 396 -15.27 -28.31 41.89
C ALA A 396 -14.43 -29.55 42.21
N ASP A 397 -14.90 -30.40 43.14
CA ASP A 397 -14.25 -31.67 43.49
C ASP A 397 -14.38 -32.73 42.36
N LYS A 398 -14.49 -32.28 41.11
CA LYS A 398 -14.81 -33.05 39.91
C LYS A 398 -13.60 -33.13 38.99
N TRP A 399 -13.33 -34.34 38.51
CA TRP A 399 -12.34 -34.59 37.47
C TRP A 399 -12.93 -34.31 36.08
N GLU A 400 -12.25 -33.45 35.33
CA GLU A 400 -12.58 -33.13 33.94
C GLU A 400 -11.60 -33.81 32.98
N TRP A 401 -12.13 -34.37 31.89
CA TRP A 401 -11.31 -34.99 30.85
C TRP A 401 -10.47 -33.92 30.11
N VAL A 402 -9.21 -34.24 29.82
CA VAL A 402 -8.27 -33.34 29.12
C VAL A 402 -7.76 -33.93 27.82
N TYR A 403 -7.30 -35.20 27.85
CA TYR A 403 -6.59 -35.79 26.71
C TYR A 403 -6.61 -37.32 26.75
N ASN A 404 -6.65 -37.96 25.57
CA ASN A 404 -6.48 -39.41 25.43
C ASN A 404 -5.05 -39.72 24.99
N LEU A 405 -4.30 -40.51 25.74
CA LEU A 405 -2.97 -40.94 25.31
C LEU A 405 -3.08 -41.92 24.13
N GLU A 406 -2.13 -41.84 23.21
CA GLU A 406 -2.04 -42.78 22.09
C GLU A 406 -1.86 -44.22 22.59
N SER A 407 -2.72 -45.14 22.13
CA SER A 407 -2.78 -46.49 22.69
C SER A 407 -1.73 -47.48 22.14
N ASN A 408 -0.98 -47.06 21.12
CA ASN A 408 0.02 -47.84 20.39
C ASN A 408 1.45 -47.36 20.68
N VAL A 409 1.64 -46.48 21.66
CA VAL A 409 2.96 -46.04 22.11
C VAL A 409 3.23 -46.51 23.53
N LYS A 410 4.51 -46.72 23.85
CA LYS A 410 4.98 -47.09 25.20
C LYS A 410 5.48 -45.88 25.99
N SER A 411 5.74 -44.76 25.31
CA SER A 411 6.17 -43.52 25.91
C SER A 411 5.79 -42.35 25.04
N GLY A 412 5.67 -41.18 25.64
CA GLY A 412 5.39 -39.95 24.91
C GLY A 412 5.47 -38.73 25.81
N TYR A 413 5.27 -37.58 25.18
CA TYR A 413 5.29 -36.28 25.83
C TYR A 413 3.94 -35.58 25.64
N LEU A 414 3.47 -34.89 26.67
CA LEU A 414 2.26 -34.08 26.61
C LEU A 414 2.51 -32.75 27.31
N SER A 415 2.29 -31.64 26.61
CA SER A 415 2.35 -30.30 27.20
C SER A 415 1.06 -30.03 27.96
N LEU A 416 1.15 -29.71 29.24
CA LEU A 416 0.01 -29.46 30.11
C LEU A 416 0.25 -28.15 30.89
N LEU A 417 -0.81 -27.38 31.10
CA LEU A 417 -0.74 -26.24 32.01
C LEU A 417 -0.49 -26.70 33.45
N PRO A 418 0.03 -25.82 34.33
CA PRO A 418 0.24 -26.18 35.72
C PRO A 418 -1.08 -26.53 36.42
N GLY A 419 -1.08 -27.61 37.19
CA GLY A 419 -2.29 -28.12 37.83
C GLY A 419 -2.13 -29.51 38.42
N LEU A 420 -3.17 -29.98 39.09
CA LEU A 420 -3.29 -31.36 39.57
C LEU A 420 -3.97 -32.22 38.50
N TYR A 421 -3.40 -33.39 38.25
CA TYR A 421 -3.85 -34.31 37.21
C TYR A 421 -3.94 -35.74 37.72
N LYS A 422 -4.78 -36.52 37.05
CA LYS A 422 -4.93 -37.96 37.22
C LYS A 422 -4.87 -38.64 35.87
N ILE A 423 -4.07 -39.70 35.75
CA ILE A 423 -4.13 -40.62 34.61
C ILE A 423 -4.87 -41.88 35.05
N ILE A 424 -5.91 -42.24 34.32
CA ILE A 424 -6.61 -43.52 34.44
C ILE A 424 -6.19 -44.37 33.25
N TYR A 425 -5.69 -45.58 33.49
CA TYR A 425 -5.16 -46.41 32.44
C TYR A 425 -5.33 -47.92 32.69
N ARG A 426 -5.27 -48.69 31.60
CA ARG A 426 -5.27 -50.15 31.62
C ARG A 426 -4.29 -50.68 30.57
N PRO A 427 -3.40 -51.63 30.90
CA PRO A 427 -2.58 -52.30 29.89
C PRO A 427 -3.45 -53.01 28.84
N LYS A 428 -3.19 -52.74 27.56
CA LYS A 428 -3.96 -53.21 26.40
C LYS A 428 -4.15 -54.73 26.33
N PRO A 429 -3.17 -55.58 26.74
CA PRO A 429 -3.37 -57.03 26.75
C PRO A 429 -4.41 -57.53 27.76
N PHE A 430 -4.74 -56.75 28.79
CA PHE A 430 -5.72 -57.15 29.80
C PHE A 430 -7.11 -56.70 29.39
N THR A 431 -8.09 -57.60 29.40
CA THR A 431 -9.45 -57.35 28.92
C THR A 431 -10.46 -57.02 30.02
N SER A 432 -10.15 -57.30 31.29
CA SER A 432 -11.00 -56.97 32.45
C SER A 432 -10.81 -55.53 32.92
N THR A 433 -11.90 -54.89 33.38
CA THR A 433 -11.91 -53.57 34.01
C THR A 433 -11.20 -53.55 35.37
N SER A 434 -11.05 -54.71 36.03
CA SER A 434 -10.31 -54.85 37.29
C SER A 434 -8.82 -54.52 37.17
N TYR A 435 -8.26 -54.45 35.95
CA TYR A 435 -6.88 -54.04 35.69
C TYR A 435 -6.75 -52.54 35.38
N THR A 436 -7.70 -51.73 35.85
CA THR A 436 -7.64 -50.27 35.76
C THR A 436 -6.79 -49.74 36.91
N PHE A 437 -5.84 -48.88 36.58
CA PHE A 437 -4.98 -48.19 37.54
C PHE A 437 -5.18 -46.69 37.42
N GLU A 438 -4.98 -45.99 38.53
CA GLU A 438 -4.96 -44.54 38.58
C GLU A 438 -3.65 -44.02 39.17
N LYS A 439 -3.15 -42.91 38.62
CA LYS A 439 -1.99 -42.20 39.18
C LYS A 439 -2.24 -40.70 39.15
N GLU A 440 -2.07 -40.08 40.31
CA GLU A 440 -2.12 -38.62 40.46
C GLU A 440 -0.71 -38.03 40.36
N PHE A 441 -0.62 -36.84 39.75
CA PHE A 441 0.62 -36.10 39.59
C PHE A 441 0.32 -34.61 39.43
N ARG A 442 1.33 -33.78 39.69
CA ARG A 442 1.21 -32.32 39.60
C ARG A 442 2.14 -31.77 38.54
N ILE A 443 1.60 -31.00 37.60
CA ILE A 443 2.39 -30.29 36.59
C ILE A 443 2.76 -28.91 37.13
N GLN A 444 4.02 -28.52 36.92
CA GLN A 444 4.56 -27.21 37.25
C GLN A 444 5.12 -26.57 35.97
N SER A 445 5.04 -25.24 35.85
CA SER A 445 5.56 -24.50 34.70
C SER A 445 7.03 -24.82 34.43
N ASN A 446 7.37 -24.97 33.15
CA ASN A 446 8.73 -25.22 32.65
C ASN A 446 9.42 -26.50 33.17
N LYS A 447 8.73 -27.35 33.94
CA LYS A 447 9.29 -28.59 34.48
C LYS A 447 8.76 -29.81 33.75
N THR A 448 9.55 -30.88 33.79
CA THR A 448 9.15 -32.20 33.29
C THR A 448 8.76 -33.10 34.46
N VAL A 449 7.63 -33.78 34.34
CA VAL A 449 7.14 -34.77 35.30
C VAL A 449 7.09 -36.13 34.61
N THR A 450 7.69 -37.14 35.23
CA THR A 450 7.68 -38.50 34.69
C THR A 450 6.65 -39.36 35.41
N VAL A 451 5.75 -40.00 34.65
CA VAL A 451 4.79 -40.96 35.18
C VAL A 451 5.02 -42.32 34.54
N HIS A 452 5.30 -43.32 35.36
CA HIS A 452 5.38 -44.70 34.92
C HIS A 452 3.99 -45.32 34.94
N LEU A 453 3.53 -45.90 33.83
CA LEU A 453 2.23 -46.56 33.68
C LEU A 453 2.44 -48.08 33.68
#